data_AF-A0A355ASE4-F1
#
_entry.id   AF-A0A355ASE4-F1
#
_cell.length_a   1.000
_cell.length_b   1.000
_cell.length_c   1.000
_cell.angle_alpha   90.00
_cell.angle_beta   90.00
_cell.angle_gamma   90.00
#
_symmetry.space_group_name_H-M   'P 1'
#
loop_
_entity.id
_entity.type
_entity.pdbx_description
1 polymer ?
#
loop_
_entity_poly.entity_id
_entity_poly.type
_entity_poly.pdbx_seq_one_letter_code
_entity_poly.pdbx_strand_id
1 'polypeptide(L)'
;MVLSLVLNCTNRAVPIFAACLTLIMGIVLSSTGNRAHADQSDVSFNTIAAGHDKWSRITLDTADRIDRFFSNEIIDDEGQETRLRVYVKMRADGNDDEQFSVGIRGKLSLPRTEHRLQIIFGQDDDSTASVNTEDQNISLRIRPPGTDPMRQLRFDVGFRKRAGSYQLFGRARHRLTFDRDSRWVPSVTNSIHYFTKAKTEYRGQITFDWPLSTRFFFRPTTQIRWYQNNTDKCNDGICIDQYFTLYERLRQRTRHAIAYGAEFFYRNKPGELNDVVLKAKYRRTTGRDWLFWEIEPAVRFPAVDDHDMTYRITFKLEGVFGYNDTADINQGFIPTSTLRRRPAKPQIAASANGAHRFTHIRQL
;
A
#
# COMPACT_ATOMS: atom_id res chain seq x y z
N MET A 1 22.93 39.92 -3.84
CA MET A 1 21.97 40.76 -3.09
C MET A 1 20.54 40.21 -3.26
N VAL A 2 20.28 38.98 -2.78
CA VAL A 2 18.98 38.41 -2.39
C VAL A 2 19.34 37.18 -1.54
N LEU A 3 19.97 37.40 -0.39
CA LEU A 3 20.34 36.36 0.56
C LEU A 3 20.51 36.99 1.94
N SER A 4 19.43 37.55 2.50
CA SER A 4 19.33 37.99 3.90
C SER A 4 17.96 38.65 4.10
N LEU A 5 16.90 37.87 4.36
CA LEU A 5 15.73 38.40 5.08
C LEU A 5 14.71 37.32 5.53
N VAL A 6 15.13 36.22 6.15
CA VAL A 6 14.22 35.43 7.03
C VAL A 6 15.05 34.77 8.15
N LEU A 7 15.64 35.60 9.00
CA LEU A 7 16.27 35.20 10.25
C LEU A 7 15.78 36.16 11.34
N ASN A 8 14.49 36.10 11.66
CA ASN A 8 13.98 36.54 12.95
C ASN A 8 12.57 35.98 13.21
N CYS A 9 12.50 34.71 13.59
CA CYS A 9 11.40 34.19 14.39
C CYS A 9 11.99 33.15 15.34
N THR A 10 12.23 33.60 16.55
CA THR A 10 12.59 32.78 17.71
C THR A 10 11.44 31.83 18.02
N ASN A 11 11.52 30.59 17.54
CA ASN A 11 10.71 29.52 18.11
C ASN A 11 11.49 28.20 18.18
N ARG A 12 11.61 27.70 19.40
CA ARG A 12 12.33 26.47 19.76
C ARG A 12 11.57 25.24 19.24
N ALA A 13 11.73 24.92 17.97
CA ALA A 13 11.24 23.64 17.40
C ALA A 13 12.10 23.09 16.26
N VAL A 14 13.26 23.71 15.99
CA VAL A 14 14.13 23.37 14.86
C VAL A 14 15.12 22.20 15.10
N PRO A 15 15.56 21.83 16.33
CA PRO A 15 16.59 20.79 16.44
C PRO A 15 16.04 19.34 16.34
N ILE A 16 14.72 19.11 16.40
CA ILE A 16 14.16 17.75 16.37
C ILE A 16 14.02 17.20 14.93
N PHE A 17 13.86 18.10 13.95
CA PHE A 17 13.76 17.71 12.53
C PHE A 17 15.10 17.24 11.93
N ALA A 18 16.24 17.70 12.46
CA ALA A 18 17.55 17.21 12.04
C ALA A 18 17.87 15.81 12.60
N ALA A 19 17.39 15.48 13.81
CA ALA A 19 17.69 14.22 14.49
C ALA A 19 16.93 13.01 13.92
N CYS A 20 15.70 13.18 13.42
CA CYS A 20 14.98 12.09 12.74
C CYS A 20 15.51 11.82 11.32
N LEU A 21 16.09 12.83 10.65
CA LEU A 21 16.71 12.66 9.33
C LEU A 21 18.06 11.92 9.43
N THR A 22 18.84 12.14 10.51
CA THR A 22 20.13 11.46 10.72
C THR A 22 19.99 10.01 11.18
N LEU A 23 18.94 9.63 11.90
CA LEU A 23 18.67 8.24 12.26
C LEU A 23 18.32 7.37 11.03
N ILE A 24 17.62 7.94 10.04
CA ILE A 24 17.28 7.27 8.79
C ILE A 24 18.48 7.23 7.82
N MET A 25 19.37 8.23 7.85
CA MET A 25 20.64 8.18 7.09
C MET A 25 21.65 7.19 7.69
N GLY A 26 21.70 7.03 9.02
CA GLY A 26 22.64 6.14 9.70
C GLY A 26 22.46 4.65 9.39
N ILE A 27 21.23 4.22 9.10
CA ILE A 27 20.91 2.85 8.68
C ILE A 27 21.21 2.64 7.18
N VAL A 28 21.35 3.72 6.40
CA VAL A 28 21.64 3.66 4.95
C VAL A 28 23.14 3.79 4.64
N LEU A 29 23.96 4.36 5.55
CA LEU A 29 25.40 4.55 5.34
C LEU A 29 26.32 3.53 6.04
N SER A 30 25.78 2.59 6.82
CA SER A 30 26.57 1.56 7.51
C SER A 30 26.88 0.30 6.68
N SER A 31 26.47 0.24 5.40
CA SER A 31 26.78 -0.91 4.51
C SER A 31 27.89 -0.67 3.49
N THR A 32 28.57 0.49 3.49
CA THR A 32 29.74 0.71 2.63
C THR A 32 31.02 0.57 3.44
N GLY A 33 31.39 -0.67 3.71
CA GLY A 33 32.63 -1.02 4.42
C GLY A 33 33.19 -2.35 3.93
N ASN A 34 33.67 -2.38 2.68
CA ASN A 34 34.97 -2.97 2.32
C ASN A 34 35.21 -2.90 0.81
N ARG A 35 36.30 -2.24 0.42
CA ARG A 35 36.99 -2.47 -0.85
C ARG A 35 38.09 -3.49 -0.60
N ALA A 36 38.07 -4.61 -1.33
CA ALA A 36 39.23 -5.24 -1.99
C ALA A 36 38.93 -6.70 -2.35
N HIS A 37 38.80 -6.94 -3.66
CA HIS A 37 39.25 -8.09 -4.45
C HIS A 37 38.25 -8.37 -5.57
N ALA A 38 38.62 -7.88 -6.75
CA ALA A 38 37.97 -8.21 -8.01
C ALA A 38 38.42 -9.61 -8.46
N ASP A 39 37.59 -10.19 -9.34
CA ASP A 39 37.93 -11.19 -10.34
C ASP A 39 37.49 -12.66 -10.12
N GLN A 40 36.24 -12.86 -9.65
CA GLN A 40 35.54 -14.14 -9.89
C GLN A 40 34.01 -14.11 -9.78
N SER A 41 33.37 -12.94 -9.87
CA SER A 41 31.98 -12.76 -9.42
C SER A 41 30.93 -12.54 -10.52
N ASP A 42 31.31 -12.38 -11.78
CA ASP A 42 30.36 -11.92 -12.82
C ASP A 42 29.31 -12.95 -13.24
N VAL A 43 29.57 -14.25 -13.06
CA VAL A 43 28.60 -15.32 -13.41
C VAL A 43 27.57 -15.55 -12.29
N SER A 44 27.95 -15.31 -11.01
CA SER A 44 27.08 -15.45 -9.84
C SER A 44 26.15 -14.24 -9.66
N PHE A 45 26.66 -13.02 -9.90
CA PHE A 45 25.85 -11.79 -9.81
C PHE A 45 24.73 -11.76 -10.86
N ASN A 46 24.98 -12.19 -12.09
CA ASN A 46 23.98 -12.19 -13.16
C ASN A 46 22.81 -13.15 -12.91
N THR A 47 23.03 -14.28 -12.22
CA THR A 47 21.95 -15.22 -11.88
C THR A 47 21.13 -14.78 -10.66
N ILE A 48 21.75 -14.06 -9.72
CA ILE A 48 21.08 -13.47 -8.56
C ILE A 48 20.23 -12.26 -8.99
N ALA A 49 20.78 -11.37 -9.82
CA ALA A 49 20.07 -10.21 -10.37
C ALA A 49 18.87 -10.62 -11.24
N ALA A 50 19.01 -11.61 -12.13
CA ALA A 50 17.88 -12.11 -12.92
C ALA A 50 16.80 -12.82 -12.07
N GLY A 51 17.20 -13.45 -10.96
CA GLY A 51 16.27 -14.02 -9.99
C GLY A 51 15.50 -12.92 -9.22
N HIS A 52 16.18 -11.82 -8.92
CA HIS A 52 15.64 -10.65 -8.22
C HIS A 52 14.56 -9.92 -9.02
N ASP A 53 14.89 -9.49 -10.25
CA ASP A 53 13.97 -8.70 -11.08
C ASP A 53 12.65 -9.43 -11.32
N LYS A 54 12.71 -10.77 -11.31
CA LYS A 54 11.55 -11.64 -11.36
C LYS A 54 10.71 -11.58 -10.09
N TRP A 55 11.31 -11.68 -8.91
CA TRP A 55 10.58 -11.64 -7.63
C TRP A 55 9.98 -10.27 -7.37
N SER A 56 10.72 -9.20 -7.60
CA SER A 56 10.22 -7.84 -7.41
C SER A 56 9.03 -7.55 -8.32
N ARG A 57 9.11 -7.97 -9.60
CA ARG A 57 7.98 -7.87 -10.53
C ARG A 57 6.77 -8.67 -10.08
N ILE A 58 6.96 -9.89 -9.56
CA ILE A 58 5.87 -10.71 -9.01
C ILE A 58 5.23 -10.01 -7.81
N THR A 59 6.04 -9.47 -6.89
CA THR A 59 5.55 -8.77 -5.70
C THR A 59 4.76 -7.53 -6.09
N LEU A 60 5.29 -6.68 -6.97
CA LEU A 60 4.64 -5.46 -7.44
C LEU A 60 3.34 -5.73 -8.20
N ASP A 61 3.33 -6.72 -9.09
CA ASP A 61 2.11 -7.09 -9.82
C ASP A 61 1.05 -7.69 -8.87
N THR A 62 1.48 -8.46 -7.87
CA THR A 62 0.57 -8.98 -6.84
C THR A 62 -0.01 -7.86 -5.96
N ALA A 63 0.84 -6.92 -5.55
CA ALA A 63 0.45 -5.71 -4.85
C ALA A 63 -0.62 -4.94 -5.63
N ASP A 64 -0.35 -4.65 -6.90
CA ASP A 64 -1.28 -3.97 -7.81
C ASP A 64 -2.62 -4.71 -7.95
N ARG A 65 -2.61 -6.05 -8.01
CA ARG A 65 -3.84 -6.86 -8.08
C ARG A 65 -4.64 -6.77 -6.79
N ILE A 66 -3.99 -6.87 -5.64
CA ILE A 66 -4.62 -6.73 -4.31
C ILE A 66 -5.21 -5.31 -4.19
N ASP A 67 -4.45 -4.30 -4.58
CA ASP A 67 -4.88 -2.89 -4.54
C ASP A 67 -6.07 -2.64 -5.47
N ARG A 68 -6.08 -3.21 -6.68
CA ARG A 68 -7.25 -3.13 -7.57
C ARG A 68 -8.49 -3.83 -6.99
N PHE A 69 -8.32 -5.00 -6.37
CA PHE A 69 -9.42 -5.81 -5.86
C PHE A 69 -10.03 -5.22 -4.59
N PHE A 70 -9.21 -4.93 -3.58
CA PHE A 70 -9.67 -4.34 -2.31
C PHE A 70 -9.90 -2.83 -2.43
N SER A 71 -9.41 -2.19 -3.50
CA SER A 71 -9.56 -0.75 -3.74
C SER A 71 -9.27 0.07 -2.48
N ASN A 72 -8.18 -0.30 -1.78
CA ASN A 72 -7.74 0.42 -0.60
C ASN A 72 -7.25 1.81 -1.02
N GLU A 73 -8.04 2.81 -0.67
CA GLU A 73 -7.91 4.17 -1.21
C GLU A 73 -6.61 4.89 -0.84
N ILE A 74 -5.91 4.42 0.20
CA ILE A 74 -4.60 4.93 0.60
C ILE A 74 -3.56 4.73 -0.53
N ILE A 75 -3.75 3.71 -1.38
CA ILE A 75 -2.76 3.23 -2.36
C ILE A 75 -3.28 3.33 -3.81
N ASP A 76 -4.60 3.45 -4.02
CA ASP A 76 -5.27 3.48 -5.34
C ASP A 76 -5.05 4.77 -6.18
N ASP A 77 -4.00 5.53 -5.89
CA ASP A 77 -3.62 6.65 -6.76
C ASP A 77 -2.94 6.16 -8.05
N GLU A 78 -2.43 4.92 -8.12
CA GLU A 78 -1.44 4.50 -9.11
C GLU A 78 -1.94 4.34 -10.56
N GLY A 79 -3.17 3.85 -10.77
CA GLY A 79 -3.71 3.53 -12.11
C GLY A 79 -3.83 4.74 -13.05
N GLN A 80 -3.64 4.56 -14.36
CA GLN A 80 -3.76 5.63 -15.37
C GLN A 80 -5.15 5.70 -16.02
N GLU A 81 -6.09 4.95 -15.47
CA GLU A 81 -7.31 4.56 -16.16
C GLU A 81 -8.50 5.38 -15.69
N THR A 82 -9.40 5.67 -16.63
CA THR A 82 -10.68 6.29 -16.32
C THR A 82 -11.55 5.29 -15.58
N ARG A 83 -11.98 5.65 -14.38
CA ARG A 83 -12.75 4.80 -13.47
C ARG A 83 -13.77 5.61 -12.70
N LEU A 84 -14.96 5.05 -12.55
CA LEU A 84 -16.04 5.59 -11.72
C LEU A 84 -16.42 4.54 -10.69
N ARG A 85 -16.55 4.95 -9.44
CA ARG A 85 -17.02 4.12 -8.34
C ARG A 85 -18.21 4.76 -7.69
N VAL A 86 -19.20 3.94 -7.40
CA VAL A 86 -20.38 4.32 -6.64
C VAL A 86 -20.53 3.30 -5.54
N TYR A 87 -20.66 3.74 -4.30
CA TYR A 87 -20.81 2.85 -3.17
C TYR A 87 -21.86 3.32 -2.20
N VAL A 88 -22.47 2.34 -1.54
CA VAL A 88 -23.30 2.51 -0.35
C VAL A 88 -22.63 1.76 0.78
N LYS A 89 -22.47 2.40 1.93
CA LYS A 89 -21.81 1.83 3.09
C LYS A 89 -22.65 2.07 4.34
N MET A 90 -22.82 1.01 5.12
CA MET A 90 -23.53 0.99 6.38
C MET A 90 -22.55 0.55 7.45
N ARG A 91 -22.52 1.26 8.57
CA ARG A 91 -21.65 0.94 9.70
C ARG A 91 -22.47 1.02 10.97
N ALA A 92 -22.41 -0.04 11.76
CA ALA A 92 -22.94 -0.05 13.13
C ALA A 92 -21.76 -0.25 14.08
N ASP A 93 -21.66 0.61 15.07
CA ASP A 93 -20.68 0.58 16.14
C ASP A 93 -21.44 0.35 17.46
N GLY A 94 -20.90 -0.43 18.39
CA GLY A 94 -21.60 -0.78 19.63
C GLY A 94 -21.86 0.41 20.55
N ASN A 95 -21.03 1.46 20.45
CA ASN A 95 -21.08 2.65 21.31
C ASN A 95 -21.51 3.93 20.56
N ASP A 96 -21.64 3.89 19.22
CA ASP A 96 -21.98 5.04 18.38
C ASP A 96 -23.24 4.76 17.55
N ASP A 97 -23.88 5.82 17.05
CA ASP A 97 -25.02 5.69 16.15
C ASP A 97 -24.67 4.98 14.83
N GLU A 98 -25.67 4.31 14.25
CA GLU A 98 -25.57 3.71 12.92
C GLU A 98 -25.28 4.78 11.86
N GLN A 99 -24.21 4.58 11.09
CA GLN A 99 -23.77 5.49 10.04
C GLN A 99 -24.13 4.92 8.67
N PHE A 100 -24.90 5.69 7.90
CA PHE A 100 -25.20 5.41 6.50
C PHE A 100 -24.46 6.40 5.59
N SER A 101 -23.80 5.89 4.55
CA SER A 101 -23.05 6.71 3.60
C SER A 101 -23.28 6.28 2.16
N VAL A 102 -23.41 7.28 1.29
CA VAL A 102 -23.42 7.10 -0.16
C VAL A 102 -22.29 7.94 -0.72
N GLY A 103 -21.41 7.31 -1.49
CA GLY A 103 -20.27 7.97 -2.06
C GLY A 103 -20.11 7.69 -3.54
N ILE A 104 -19.54 8.67 -4.23
CA ILE A 104 -19.12 8.57 -5.61
C ILE A 104 -17.66 8.99 -5.68
N ARG A 105 -16.87 8.28 -6.48
CA ARG A 105 -15.48 8.62 -6.76
C ARG A 105 -15.18 8.40 -8.22
N GLY A 106 -14.80 9.47 -8.92
CA GLY A 106 -14.45 9.45 -10.32
C GLY A 106 -12.98 9.83 -10.53
N LYS A 107 -12.35 9.13 -11.46
CA LYS A 107 -11.04 9.44 -12.01
C LYS A 107 -11.18 9.44 -13.52
N LEU A 108 -10.91 10.56 -14.17
CA LEU A 108 -10.95 10.71 -15.61
C LEU A 108 -9.54 11.00 -16.12
N SER A 109 -8.97 10.05 -16.85
CA SER A 109 -7.66 10.21 -17.49
C SER A 109 -7.84 10.79 -18.88
N LEU A 110 -7.12 11.87 -19.21
CA LEU A 110 -7.31 12.59 -20.47
C LEU A 110 -6.37 12.02 -21.56
N PRO A 111 -6.88 11.31 -22.59
CA PRO A 111 -6.02 10.56 -23.53
C PRO A 111 -5.14 11.47 -24.40
N ARG A 112 -5.68 12.63 -24.80
CA ARG A 112 -4.98 13.64 -25.63
C ARG A 112 -3.87 14.39 -24.90
N THR A 113 -3.67 14.08 -23.62
CA THR A 113 -2.60 14.65 -22.78
C THR A 113 -1.48 13.65 -22.53
N GLU A 114 -1.43 12.54 -23.29
CA GLU A 114 -0.58 11.38 -22.99
C GLU A 114 -0.79 10.87 -21.55
N HIS A 115 -2.02 10.96 -21.04
CA HIS A 115 -2.40 10.60 -19.66
C HIS A 115 -1.67 11.41 -18.57
N ARG A 116 -1.13 12.59 -18.92
CA ARG A 116 -0.43 13.50 -17.98
C ARG A 116 -1.39 14.28 -17.10
N LEU A 117 -2.63 14.48 -17.55
CA LEU A 117 -3.68 15.16 -16.81
C LEU A 117 -4.80 14.19 -16.43
N GLN A 118 -5.19 14.23 -15.16
CA GLN A 118 -6.32 13.46 -14.64
C GLN A 118 -7.23 14.37 -13.83
N ILE A 119 -8.55 14.22 -14.01
CA ILE A 119 -9.54 14.88 -13.16
C ILE A 119 -9.99 13.86 -12.13
N ILE A 120 -9.94 14.23 -10.85
CA ILE A 120 -10.35 13.39 -9.74
C ILE A 120 -11.44 14.12 -8.99
N PHE A 121 -12.55 13.45 -8.74
CA PHE A 121 -13.64 14.00 -7.96
C PHE A 121 -14.29 12.95 -7.10
N GLY A 122 -14.95 13.39 -6.04
CA GLY A 122 -15.72 12.52 -5.16
C GLY A 122 -15.24 12.55 -3.73
N GLN A 123 -15.68 11.57 -2.97
CA GLN A 123 -15.38 11.46 -1.55
C GLN A 123 -14.31 10.40 -1.31
N ASP A 124 -13.29 10.75 -0.52
CA ASP A 124 -12.35 9.78 0.01
C ASP A 124 -13.09 8.93 1.08
N ASP A 125 -13.19 7.62 0.88
CA ASP A 125 -13.66 6.60 1.83
C ASP A 125 -12.49 6.17 2.73
N ASP A 126 -12.06 7.04 3.65
CA ASP A 126 -11.03 6.67 4.62
C ASP A 126 -11.63 5.67 5.63
N SER A 127 -11.22 4.39 5.53
CA SER A 127 -11.85 3.27 6.25
C SER A 127 -11.85 3.42 7.78
N THR A 128 -10.95 4.23 8.32
CA THR A 128 -10.71 4.43 9.75
C THR A 128 -11.38 5.69 10.31
N ALA A 129 -11.90 6.58 9.46
CA ALA A 129 -12.59 7.78 9.91
C ALA A 129 -14.11 7.53 10.06
N SER A 130 -14.75 8.31 10.95
CA SER A 130 -16.20 8.47 10.96
C SER A 130 -16.68 8.84 9.55
N VAL A 131 -17.90 8.44 9.18
CA VAL A 131 -18.52 8.82 7.90
C VAL A 131 -18.69 10.33 7.87
N ASN A 132 -17.64 11.06 7.49
CA ASN A 132 -17.66 12.51 7.40
C ASN A 132 -17.81 12.89 5.92
N THR A 133 -18.87 13.63 5.60
CA THR A 133 -19.07 14.31 4.30
C THR A 133 -18.03 15.43 4.06
N GLU A 134 -17.04 15.57 4.93
CA GLU A 134 -16.00 16.57 4.82
C GLU A 134 -14.99 16.27 3.72
N ASP A 135 -14.91 15.06 3.18
CA ASP A 135 -13.82 14.70 2.25
C ASP A 135 -14.17 14.80 0.75
N GLN A 136 -15.23 15.52 0.40
CA GLN A 136 -15.54 15.82 -1.00
C GLN A 136 -14.43 16.66 -1.63
N ASN A 137 -13.87 16.18 -2.73
CA ASN A 137 -12.84 16.84 -3.49
C ASN A 137 -13.17 16.88 -4.98
N ILE A 138 -12.61 17.89 -5.66
CA ILE A 138 -12.47 17.98 -7.12
C ILE A 138 -11.08 18.53 -7.36
N SER A 139 -10.24 17.79 -8.08
CA SER A 139 -8.85 18.17 -8.32
C SER A 139 -8.38 17.78 -9.70
N LEU A 140 -7.49 18.62 -10.22
CA LEU A 140 -6.69 18.34 -11.40
C LEU A 140 -5.34 17.80 -10.95
N ARG A 141 -5.01 16.61 -11.40
CA ARG A 141 -3.73 15.93 -11.19
C ARG A 141 -2.85 16.11 -12.41
N ILE A 142 -1.60 16.48 -12.16
CA ILE A 142 -0.55 16.68 -13.15
C ILE A 142 0.59 15.70 -12.85
N ARG A 143 1.02 14.98 -13.89
CA ARG A 143 2.17 14.09 -13.84
C ARG A 143 3.32 14.65 -14.68
N PRO A 144 4.53 14.82 -14.12
CA PRO A 144 5.71 15.20 -14.88
C PRO A 144 6.14 14.14 -15.92
N PRO A 145 6.73 14.54 -17.05
CA PRO A 145 7.27 13.60 -18.04
C PRO A 145 8.45 12.80 -17.48
N GLY A 146 8.68 11.59 -18.01
CA GLY A 146 9.85 10.76 -17.65
C GLY A 146 9.77 10.12 -16.25
N THR A 147 8.56 9.88 -15.74
CA THR A 147 8.39 9.27 -14.42
C THR A 147 8.75 7.78 -14.46
N ASP A 148 9.90 7.42 -13.89
CA ASP A 148 10.27 6.04 -13.58
C ASP A 148 9.15 5.38 -12.71
N PRO A 149 8.67 4.17 -13.03
CA PRO A 149 7.67 3.49 -12.18
C PRO A 149 8.11 3.37 -10.72
N MET A 150 9.41 3.34 -10.45
CA MET A 150 10.01 3.24 -9.11
C MET A 150 10.14 4.61 -8.43
N ARG A 151 10.04 5.71 -9.18
CA ARG A 151 10.10 7.08 -8.66
C ARG A 151 8.99 7.93 -9.25
N GLN A 152 7.90 8.04 -8.51
CA GLN A 152 6.70 8.73 -8.97
C GLN A 152 6.54 10.08 -8.29
N LEU A 153 6.54 11.15 -9.09
CA LEU A 153 6.22 12.50 -8.64
C LEU A 153 4.87 12.94 -9.22
N ARG A 154 4.04 13.58 -8.40
CA ARG A 154 2.69 14.02 -8.78
C ARG A 154 2.34 15.32 -8.09
N PHE A 155 1.59 16.15 -8.80
CA PHE A 155 1.07 17.40 -8.29
C PHE A 155 -0.44 17.43 -8.47
N ASP A 156 -1.17 17.82 -7.45
CA ASP A 156 -2.62 18.00 -7.52
C ASP A 156 -2.97 19.42 -7.11
N VAL A 157 -3.91 20.03 -7.83
CA VAL A 157 -4.49 21.33 -7.49
C VAL A 157 -5.99 21.22 -7.61
N GLY A 158 -6.73 21.70 -6.62
CA GLY A 158 -8.18 21.57 -6.65
C GLY A 158 -8.89 22.25 -5.50
N PHE A 159 -10.17 21.90 -5.38
CA PHE A 159 -11.04 22.30 -4.29
C PHE A 159 -11.37 21.07 -3.46
N ARG A 160 -11.27 21.22 -2.14
CA ARG A 160 -11.63 20.16 -1.19
C ARG A 160 -12.39 20.78 -0.04
N LYS A 161 -13.50 20.15 0.35
CA LYS A 161 -14.13 20.45 1.63
C LYS A 161 -13.17 19.98 2.71
N ARG A 162 -12.94 20.82 3.72
CA ARG A 162 -12.05 20.49 4.84
C ARG A 162 -12.32 21.47 5.97
N ALA A 163 -12.51 20.97 7.19
CA ALA A 163 -12.88 21.78 8.35
C ALA A 163 -14.14 22.64 8.06
N GLY A 164 -15.24 21.98 7.70
CA GLY A 164 -16.54 22.60 7.45
C GLY A 164 -16.69 23.46 6.18
N SER A 165 -15.61 23.80 5.45
CA SER A 165 -15.71 24.68 4.28
C SER A 165 -14.90 24.21 3.06
N TYR A 166 -15.35 24.58 1.86
CA TYR A 166 -14.58 24.38 0.64
C TYR A 166 -13.38 25.33 0.61
N GLN A 167 -12.21 24.78 0.29
CA GLN A 167 -10.98 25.52 0.16
C GLN A 167 -10.13 24.99 -0.98
N LEU A 168 -9.35 25.90 -1.58
CA LEU A 168 -8.33 25.55 -2.54
C LEU A 168 -7.22 24.77 -1.82
N PHE A 169 -6.71 23.75 -2.50
CA PHE A 169 -5.57 23.00 -2.03
C PHE A 169 -4.58 22.73 -3.17
N GLY A 170 -3.31 22.70 -2.79
CA GLY A 170 -2.22 22.15 -3.59
C GLY A 170 -1.62 20.94 -2.89
N ARG A 171 -1.21 19.93 -3.65
CA ARG A 171 -0.55 18.74 -3.13
C ARG A 171 0.66 18.38 -3.98
N ALA A 172 1.78 18.09 -3.33
CA ALA A 172 2.91 17.42 -3.93
C ALA A 172 3.04 16.03 -3.32
N ARG A 173 3.12 14.99 -4.15
CA ARG A 173 3.28 13.59 -3.72
C ARG A 173 4.47 12.96 -4.43
N HIS A 174 5.38 12.41 -3.65
CA HIS A 174 6.56 11.70 -4.12
C HIS A 174 6.57 10.28 -3.56
N ARG A 175 6.68 9.28 -4.43
CA ARG A 175 6.75 7.87 -4.07
C ARG A 175 8.02 7.25 -4.62
N LEU A 176 8.75 6.60 -3.75
CA LEU A 176 9.96 5.85 -4.05
C LEU A 176 9.69 4.38 -3.70
N THR A 177 9.83 3.51 -4.69
CA THR A 177 9.80 2.06 -4.51
C THR A 177 11.24 1.59 -4.59
N PHE A 178 11.73 0.93 -3.54
CA PHE A 178 13.08 0.41 -3.56
C PHE A 178 13.03 -1.04 -4.01
N ASP A 179 13.63 -1.27 -5.16
CA ASP A 179 13.89 -2.60 -5.65
C ASP A 179 15.25 -3.04 -5.09
N ARG A 180 15.25 -3.60 -3.88
CA ARG A 180 16.45 -4.17 -3.23
C ARG A 180 16.36 -5.69 -3.30
N ASP A 181 17.51 -6.37 -3.43
CA ASP A 181 17.74 -7.83 -3.54
C ASP A 181 16.94 -8.73 -2.57
N SER A 182 15.60 -8.73 -2.66
CA SER A 182 14.75 -9.44 -1.72
C SER A 182 13.34 -9.72 -2.25
N ARG A 183 12.63 -10.59 -1.53
CA ARG A 183 11.22 -10.91 -1.83
C ARG A 183 10.24 -9.84 -1.36
N TRP A 184 10.68 -8.99 -0.43
CA TRP A 184 9.88 -7.88 0.09
C TRP A 184 10.25 -6.60 -0.67
N VAL A 185 9.23 -5.84 -1.08
CA VAL A 185 9.42 -4.59 -1.81
C VAL A 185 8.98 -3.43 -0.93
N PRO A 186 9.93 -2.68 -0.34
CA PRO A 186 9.59 -1.50 0.44
C PRO A 186 9.28 -0.31 -0.48
N SER A 187 8.32 0.50 -0.06
CA SER A 187 8.01 1.77 -0.70
C SER A 187 7.84 2.86 0.35
N VAL A 188 8.32 4.06 0.03
CA VAL A 188 8.20 5.26 0.83
C VAL A 188 7.43 6.29 0.03
N THR A 189 6.38 6.83 0.61
CA THR A 189 5.55 7.86 0.00
C THR A 189 5.49 9.08 0.90
N ASN A 190 5.80 10.24 0.34
CA ASN A 190 5.73 11.53 1.00
C ASN A 190 4.68 12.38 0.29
N SER A 191 3.77 12.97 1.05
CA SER A 191 2.76 13.87 0.52
C SER A 191 2.65 15.11 1.39
N ILE A 192 2.83 16.27 0.76
CA ILE A 192 2.67 17.57 1.38
C ILE A 192 1.43 18.21 0.76
N HIS A 193 0.48 18.59 1.60
CA HIS A 193 -0.71 19.33 1.21
C HIS A 193 -0.61 20.74 1.78
N TYR A 194 -1.07 21.70 1.01
CA TYR A 194 -1.28 23.07 1.47
C TYR A 194 -2.72 23.47 1.18
N PHE A 195 -3.44 23.80 2.24
CA PHE A 195 -4.81 24.28 2.20
C PHE A 195 -4.85 25.77 2.56
N THR A 196 -5.72 26.55 1.92
CA THR A 196 -5.78 28.00 2.16
C THR A 196 -6.17 28.36 3.61
N LYS A 197 -7.09 27.60 4.21
CA LYS A 197 -7.55 27.77 5.60
C LYS A 197 -6.89 26.79 6.55
N ALA A 198 -6.96 25.48 6.26
CA ALA A 198 -6.43 24.41 7.11
C ALA A 198 -4.89 24.29 7.12
N LYS A 199 -4.20 25.15 6.36
CA LYS A 199 -2.73 25.25 6.30
C LYS A 199 -2.08 23.95 5.85
N THR A 200 -0.86 23.69 6.30
CA THR A 200 -0.02 22.61 5.80
C THR A 200 -0.35 21.29 6.48
N GLU A 201 -0.45 20.23 5.69
CA GLU A 201 -0.54 18.85 6.20
C GLU A 201 0.57 18.02 5.54
N TYR A 202 1.26 17.22 6.34
CA TYR A 202 2.24 16.26 5.87
C TYR A 202 1.76 14.83 6.14
N ARG A 203 1.97 13.96 5.16
CA ARG A 203 1.72 12.52 5.27
C ARG A 203 2.93 11.77 4.71
N GLY A 204 3.66 11.10 5.60
CA GLY A 204 4.66 10.10 5.26
C GLY A 204 4.06 8.70 5.38
N GLN A 205 4.41 7.80 4.48
CA GLN A 205 3.97 6.41 4.52
C GLN A 205 5.13 5.50 4.10
N ILE A 206 5.35 4.45 4.88
CA ILE A 206 6.30 3.39 4.58
C ILE A 206 5.48 2.10 4.47
N THR A 207 5.71 1.33 3.43
CA THR A 207 4.96 0.09 3.17
C THR A 207 5.94 -0.99 2.75
N PHE A 208 5.77 -2.20 3.26
CA PHE A 208 6.58 -3.35 2.87
C PHE A 208 5.69 -4.42 2.26
N ASP A 209 5.85 -4.70 0.98
CA ASP A 209 5.02 -5.66 0.27
C ASP A 209 5.70 -7.02 0.27
N TRP A 210 5.05 -8.02 0.90
CA TRP A 210 5.64 -9.34 1.06
C TRP A 210 4.68 -10.47 0.67
N PRO A 211 4.88 -11.12 -0.51
CA PRO A 211 4.15 -12.34 -0.85
C PRO A 211 4.71 -13.51 -0.01
N LEU A 212 3.93 -13.94 1.00
CA LEU A 212 4.30 -15.06 1.87
C LEU A 212 4.12 -16.42 1.17
N SER A 213 3.09 -16.55 0.33
CA SER A 213 2.78 -17.79 -0.40
C SER A 213 1.89 -17.51 -1.62
N THR A 214 1.46 -18.57 -2.33
CA THR A 214 0.45 -18.44 -3.42
C THR A 214 -0.94 -17.99 -2.95
N ARG A 215 -1.18 -18.00 -1.63
CA ARG A 215 -2.47 -17.70 -0.97
C ARG A 215 -2.41 -16.45 -0.12
N PHE A 216 -1.25 -16.14 0.47
CA PHE A 216 -1.09 -15.11 1.49
C PHE A 216 -0.13 -14.02 1.05
N PHE A 217 -0.53 -12.76 1.23
CA PHE A 217 0.29 -11.58 1.00
C PHE A 217 0.22 -10.69 2.23
N PHE A 218 1.37 -10.30 2.77
CA PHE A 218 1.46 -9.51 3.99
C PHE A 218 1.98 -8.11 3.67
N ARG A 219 1.33 -7.10 4.24
CA ARG A 219 1.65 -5.69 4.05
C ARG A 219 1.59 -4.95 5.39
N PRO A 220 2.72 -4.80 6.09
CA PRO A 220 2.83 -3.80 7.12
C PRO A 220 2.98 -2.41 6.49
N THR A 221 2.25 -1.44 7.03
CA THR A 221 2.29 -0.04 6.61
C THR A 221 2.41 0.85 7.85
N THR A 222 3.44 1.70 7.89
CA THR A 222 3.57 2.75 8.89
C THR A 222 3.19 4.07 8.24
N GLN A 223 2.30 4.83 8.86
CA GLN A 223 1.89 6.14 8.38
C GLN A 223 2.17 7.20 9.44
N ILE A 224 2.83 8.27 9.02
CA ILE A 224 3.18 9.41 9.85
C ILE A 224 2.40 10.61 9.32
N ARG A 225 1.62 11.27 10.18
CA ARG A 225 0.86 12.47 9.81
C ARG A 225 1.19 13.61 10.72
N TRP A 226 1.26 14.80 10.13
CA TRP A 226 1.41 16.05 10.84
C TRP A 226 0.46 17.08 10.23
N TYR A 227 -0.15 17.85 11.10
CA TYR A 227 -1.11 18.89 10.74
C TYR A 227 -0.68 20.19 11.39
N GLN A 228 -0.61 21.26 10.62
CA GLN A 228 -0.30 22.58 11.14
C GLN A 228 -1.53 23.19 11.79
N ASN A 229 -1.43 23.60 13.06
CA ASN A 229 -2.48 24.29 13.81
C ASN A 229 -3.82 23.52 13.79
N ASN A 230 -3.77 22.22 14.10
CA ASN A 230 -4.94 21.36 14.14
C ASN A 230 -4.97 20.56 15.43
N THR A 231 -5.61 21.16 16.43
CA THR A 231 -5.73 20.61 17.79
C THR A 231 -6.57 19.33 17.81
N ASP A 232 -7.60 19.25 16.96
CA ASP A 232 -8.58 18.16 16.93
C ASP A 232 -8.03 16.83 16.36
N LYS A 233 -6.87 16.86 15.68
CA LYS A 233 -6.30 15.65 15.05
C LYS A 233 -5.11 15.08 15.80
N CYS A 234 -4.01 15.83 15.82
CA CYS A 234 -2.75 15.36 16.41
C CYS A 234 -2.25 16.29 17.52
N ASN A 235 -3.10 17.22 17.99
CA ASN A 235 -2.74 18.23 19.00
C ASN A 235 -1.41 18.94 18.72
N ASP A 236 -1.26 19.46 17.48
CA ASP A 236 -0.02 20.08 16.96
C ASP A 236 1.25 19.20 17.08
N GLY A 237 1.05 17.88 17.17
CA GLY A 237 2.06 16.85 17.18
C GLY A 237 2.02 15.95 15.96
N ILE A 238 2.65 14.78 16.11
CA ILE A 238 2.76 13.78 15.07
C ILE A 238 1.81 12.64 15.44
N CYS A 239 0.94 12.27 14.50
CA CYS A 239 0.21 11.02 14.60
C CYS A 239 0.99 9.93 13.88
N ILE A 240 1.08 8.76 14.52
CA ILE A 240 1.66 7.56 13.90
C ILE A 240 0.56 6.51 13.87
N ASP A 241 0.34 5.92 12.70
CA ASP A 241 -0.49 4.74 12.59
C ASP A 241 0.36 3.58 12.09
N GLN A 242 0.12 2.41 12.66
CA GLN A 242 0.71 1.17 12.22
C GLN A 242 -0.39 0.21 11.78
N TYR A 243 -0.32 -0.23 10.54
CA TYR A 243 -1.23 -1.21 9.95
C TYR A 243 -0.45 -2.49 9.69
N PHE A 244 -1.03 -3.63 10.08
CA PHE A 244 -0.58 -4.96 9.69
C PHE A 244 -1.72 -5.62 8.93
N THR A 245 -1.58 -5.78 7.62
CA THR A 245 -2.62 -6.40 6.79
C THR A 245 -2.14 -7.70 6.19
N LEU A 246 -2.88 -8.77 6.43
CA LEU A 246 -2.69 -10.07 5.78
C LEU A 246 -3.84 -10.32 4.81
N TYR A 247 -3.53 -10.36 3.52
CA TYR A 247 -4.47 -10.69 2.47
C TYR A 247 -4.43 -12.18 2.20
N GLU A 248 -5.61 -12.79 2.24
CA GLU A 248 -5.83 -14.19 1.93
C GLU A 248 -6.71 -14.33 0.71
N ARG A 249 -6.17 -14.97 -0.32
CA ARG A 249 -6.96 -15.44 -1.46
C ARG A 249 -7.67 -16.73 -1.10
N LEU A 250 -8.95 -16.81 -1.40
CA LEU A 250 -9.73 -18.02 -1.21
C LEU A 250 -9.87 -18.77 -2.54
N ARG A 251 -9.67 -20.09 -2.54
CA ARG A 251 -9.68 -20.90 -3.77
C ARG A 251 -11.11 -21.32 -4.13
N GLN A 252 -11.81 -20.58 -5.00
CA GLN A 252 -13.05 -21.05 -5.65
C GLN A 252 -13.24 -20.40 -7.04
N ARG A 253 -14.29 -20.82 -7.78
CA ARG A 253 -14.70 -20.25 -9.09
C ARG A 253 -15.01 -18.75 -9.04
N THR A 254 -15.33 -18.22 -7.87
CA THR A 254 -15.73 -16.83 -7.63
C THR A 254 -14.57 -15.97 -7.13
N ARG A 255 -14.50 -14.70 -7.54
CA ARG A 255 -13.47 -13.75 -7.09
C ARG A 255 -13.80 -13.26 -5.68
N HIS A 256 -13.14 -13.81 -4.66
CA HIS A 256 -13.27 -13.35 -3.29
C HIS A 256 -11.96 -13.52 -2.51
N ALA A 257 -11.77 -12.61 -1.55
CA ALA A 257 -10.60 -12.59 -0.70
C ALA A 257 -10.96 -12.03 0.68
N ILE A 258 -10.13 -12.34 1.67
CA ILE A 258 -10.22 -11.79 3.02
C ILE A 258 -8.98 -10.94 3.26
N ALA A 259 -9.14 -9.78 3.90
CA ALA A 259 -8.04 -9.01 4.46
C ALA A 259 -8.20 -8.96 5.98
N TYR A 260 -7.25 -9.57 6.70
CA TYR A 260 -7.16 -9.46 8.15
C TYR A 260 -6.29 -8.26 8.50
N GLY A 261 -6.81 -7.35 9.31
CA GLY A 261 -6.13 -6.12 9.69
C GLY A 261 -5.96 -6.03 11.20
N ALA A 262 -4.77 -5.63 11.63
CA ALA A 262 -4.52 -5.07 12.95
C ALA A 262 -3.98 -3.64 12.80
N GLU A 263 -4.69 -2.68 13.36
CA GLU A 263 -4.42 -1.25 13.20
C GLU A 263 -4.16 -0.63 14.57
N PHE A 264 -3.07 0.09 14.72
CA PHE A 264 -2.67 0.76 15.95
C PHE A 264 -2.56 2.24 15.67
N PHE A 265 -3.32 3.05 16.40
CA PHE A 265 -3.39 4.48 16.22
C PHE A 265 -2.74 5.17 17.41
N TYR A 266 -1.63 5.87 17.18
CA TYR A 266 -0.94 6.66 18.18
C TYR A 266 -1.25 8.14 17.99
N ARG A 267 -1.63 8.81 19.08
CA ARG A 267 -1.99 10.24 19.12
C ARG A 267 -1.24 10.93 20.26
N ASN A 268 -1.22 12.26 20.24
CA ASN A 268 -0.55 13.11 21.24
C ASN A 268 0.96 12.88 21.40
N LYS A 269 1.68 13.82 22.02
CA LYS A 269 3.13 13.65 22.31
C LYS A 269 3.27 13.01 23.70
N PRO A 270 4.11 11.98 23.89
CA PRO A 270 5.09 11.42 22.94
C PRO A 270 4.60 10.27 22.04
N GLY A 271 3.31 9.90 22.08
CA GLY A 271 2.73 8.87 21.21
C GLY A 271 1.91 7.87 22.02
N GLU A 272 0.80 8.32 22.57
CA GLU A 272 -0.11 7.48 23.36
C GLU A 272 -0.96 6.61 22.44
N LEU A 273 -1.18 5.36 22.84
CA LEU A 273 -2.04 4.45 22.11
C LEU A 273 -3.49 4.91 22.25
N ASN A 274 -4.06 5.41 21.16
CA ASN A 274 -5.39 5.99 21.14
C ASN A 274 -6.48 5.00 20.74
N ASP A 275 -6.19 4.08 19.82
CA ASP A 275 -7.14 3.05 19.41
C ASP A 275 -6.38 1.85 18.83
N VAL A 276 -6.92 0.65 19.06
CA VAL A 276 -6.49 -0.58 18.41
C VAL A 276 -7.69 -1.17 17.71
N VAL A 277 -7.55 -1.50 16.43
CA VAL A 277 -8.63 -2.09 15.65
C VAL A 277 -8.18 -3.41 15.06
N LEU A 278 -8.88 -4.48 15.42
CA LEU A 278 -8.72 -5.81 14.82
C LEU A 278 -9.91 -6.06 13.92
N LYS A 279 -9.68 -6.40 12.64
CA LYS A 279 -10.76 -6.54 11.67
C LYS A 279 -10.52 -7.64 10.65
N ALA A 280 -11.62 -8.16 10.11
CA ALA A 280 -11.58 -9.12 9.00
C ALA A 280 -12.52 -8.64 7.90
N LYS A 281 -11.95 -8.16 6.81
CA LYS A 281 -12.70 -7.66 5.65
C LYS A 281 -12.86 -8.77 4.63
N TYR A 282 -14.08 -9.30 4.47
CA TYR A 282 -14.41 -10.20 3.39
C TYR A 282 -15.00 -9.42 2.23
N ARG A 283 -14.41 -9.57 1.04
CA ARG A 283 -14.85 -8.88 -0.18
C ARG A 283 -15.02 -9.87 -1.32
N ARG A 284 -16.12 -9.74 -2.07
CA ARG A 284 -16.51 -10.66 -3.13
C ARG A 284 -17.22 -9.96 -4.29
N THR A 285 -16.97 -10.42 -5.52
CA THR A 285 -17.80 -10.07 -6.69
C THR A 285 -19.16 -10.79 -6.63
N THR A 286 -20.21 -10.10 -7.04
CA THR A 286 -21.54 -10.70 -7.23
C THR A 286 -21.56 -11.57 -8.50
N GLY A 287 -22.74 -11.95 -8.99
CA GLY A 287 -22.90 -12.54 -10.34
C GLY A 287 -22.52 -11.59 -11.48
N ARG A 288 -22.21 -10.32 -11.19
CA ARG A 288 -21.70 -9.32 -12.12
C ARG A 288 -20.30 -8.91 -11.70
N ASP A 289 -19.36 -8.92 -12.64
CA ASP A 289 -17.94 -8.69 -12.37
C ASP A 289 -17.60 -7.26 -11.91
N TRP A 290 -18.48 -6.30 -12.20
CA TRP A 290 -18.34 -4.88 -11.83
C TRP A 290 -18.96 -4.53 -10.46
N LEU A 291 -19.70 -5.46 -9.83
CA LEU A 291 -20.43 -5.21 -8.59
C LEU A 291 -19.85 -6.06 -7.44
N PHE A 292 -19.43 -5.38 -6.39
CA PHE A 292 -18.76 -5.94 -5.23
C PHE A 292 -19.61 -5.73 -3.98
N TRP A 293 -19.59 -6.70 -3.09
CA TRP A 293 -20.06 -6.51 -1.72
C TRP A 293 -18.95 -6.88 -0.74
N GLU A 294 -18.98 -6.22 0.41
CA GLU A 294 -17.97 -6.30 1.45
C GLU A 294 -18.65 -6.31 2.82
N ILE A 295 -18.13 -7.14 3.70
CA ILE A 295 -18.48 -7.18 5.12
C ILE A 295 -17.19 -7.14 5.94
N GLU A 296 -17.15 -6.24 6.92
CA GLU A 296 -16.00 -6.03 7.80
C GLU A 296 -16.47 -6.00 9.25
N PRO A 297 -16.54 -7.15 9.93
CA PRO A 297 -16.50 -7.19 11.38
C PRO A 297 -15.16 -6.66 11.90
N ALA A 298 -15.24 -5.89 12.97
CA ALA A 298 -14.10 -5.35 13.68
C ALA A 298 -14.37 -5.28 15.19
N VAL A 299 -13.29 -5.35 15.95
CA VAL A 299 -13.25 -5.09 17.39
C VAL A 299 -12.30 -3.93 17.59
N ARG A 300 -12.71 -2.94 18.37
CA ARG A 300 -11.94 -1.73 18.65
C ARG A 300 -11.68 -1.62 20.15
N PHE A 301 -10.61 -0.92 20.50
CA PHE A 301 -10.20 -0.65 21.87
C PHE A 301 -9.83 0.85 21.97
N PRO A 302 -10.84 1.75 21.97
CA PRO A 302 -10.59 3.18 21.94
C PRO A 302 -10.21 3.71 23.33
N ALA A 303 -9.26 4.63 23.39
CA ALA A 303 -8.79 5.23 24.64
C ALA A 303 -9.84 6.09 25.35
N VAL A 304 -10.88 6.54 24.65
CA VAL A 304 -12.00 7.30 25.25
C VAL A 304 -12.85 6.43 26.19
N ASP A 305 -12.85 5.12 25.95
CA ASP A 305 -13.56 4.12 26.76
C ASP A 305 -12.55 3.29 27.56
N ASP A 306 -11.42 3.86 27.99
CA ASP A 306 -10.36 3.17 28.74
C ASP A 306 -9.83 1.88 28.07
N HIS A 307 -9.85 1.87 26.73
CA HIS A 307 -9.52 0.71 25.89
C HIS A 307 -10.45 -0.50 26.08
N ASP A 308 -11.68 -0.28 26.55
CA ASP A 308 -12.72 -1.31 26.57
C ASP A 308 -13.10 -1.76 25.17
N MET A 309 -13.49 -3.04 25.10
CA MET A 309 -13.81 -3.68 23.83
C MET A 309 -15.13 -3.16 23.26
N THR A 310 -15.09 -2.66 22.03
CA THR A 310 -16.29 -2.24 21.28
C THR A 310 -16.37 -2.98 19.95
N TYR A 311 -17.58 -3.38 19.57
CA TYR A 311 -17.81 -4.10 18.32
C TYR A 311 -18.19 -3.14 17.20
N ARG A 312 -17.72 -3.41 15.99
CA ARG A 312 -18.11 -2.70 14.78
C ARG A 312 -18.40 -3.68 13.67
N ILE A 313 -19.45 -3.42 12.90
CA ILE A 313 -19.70 -4.12 11.65
C ILE A 313 -19.92 -3.10 10.54
N THR A 314 -19.21 -3.27 9.43
CA THR A 314 -19.38 -2.44 8.23
C THR A 314 -19.83 -3.33 7.08
N PHE A 315 -20.88 -2.91 6.38
CA PHE A 315 -21.31 -3.46 5.10
C PHE A 315 -21.07 -2.41 4.01
N LYS A 316 -20.54 -2.84 2.86
CA LYS A 316 -20.36 -1.96 1.70
C LYS A 316 -20.77 -2.67 0.42
N LEU A 317 -21.59 -2.01 -0.38
CA LEU A 317 -21.91 -2.40 -1.75
C LEU A 317 -21.27 -1.38 -2.69
N GLU A 318 -20.47 -1.83 -3.65
CA GLU A 318 -19.69 -0.97 -4.54
C GLU A 318 -19.80 -1.41 -5.99
N GLY A 319 -20.23 -0.49 -6.85
CA GLY A 319 -20.18 -0.63 -8.30
C GLY A 319 -18.94 0.08 -8.85
N VAL A 320 -18.21 -0.61 -9.70
CA VAL A 320 -17.00 -0.11 -10.37
C VAL A 320 -17.23 -0.10 -11.88
N PHE A 321 -17.04 1.05 -12.51
CA PHE A 321 -17.19 1.23 -13.95
C PHE A 321 -15.92 1.85 -14.55
N GLY A 322 -15.65 1.59 -15.83
CA GLY A 322 -14.52 2.18 -16.56
C GLY A 322 -13.58 1.13 -17.15
N TYR A 323 -12.35 1.52 -17.44
CA TYR A 323 -11.37 0.62 -18.04
C TYR A 323 -10.96 -0.47 -17.02
N ASN A 324 -10.96 -1.73 -17.47
CA ASN A 324 -10.63 -2.91 -16.67
C ASN A 324 -11.37 -2.97 -15.33
N ASP A 325 -12.71 -2.93 -15.39
CA ASP A 325 -13.63 -3.08 -14.26
C ASP A 325 -13.51 -4.44 -13.54
N THR A 326 -12.87 -5.42 -14.18
CA THR A 326 -12.57 -6.75 -13.62
C THR A 326 -11.26 -6.76 -12.84
N ALA A 327 -11.31 -6.55 -11.52
CA ALA A 327 -10.17 -6.83 -10.65
C ALA A 327 -10.03 -8.35 -10.41
N ASP A 328 -9.27 -9.06 -11.24
CA ASP A 328 -9.07 -10.50 -11.09
C ASP A 328 -8.04 -10.85 -9.99
N ILE A 329 -8.54 -11.30 -8.84
CA ILE A 329 -7.75 -11.77 -7.69
C ILE A 329 -7.50 -13.29 -7.72
N ASN A 330 -8.00 -14.02 -8.72
CA ASN A 330 -7.96 -15.49 -8.71
C ASN A 330 -6.59 -16.09 -9.06
N GLN A 331 -5.72 -15.31 -9.69
CA GLN A 331 -4.34 -15.72 -9.96
C GLN A 331 -3.54 -15.83 -8.65
N GLY A 332 -2.65 -16.82 -8.55
CA GLY A 332 -1.82 -17.01 -7.36
C GLY A 332 -0.85 -15.84 -7.14
N PHE A 333 -0.73 -15.38 -5.90
CA PHE A 333 0.19 -14.30 -5.48
C PHE A 333 1.67 -14.63 -5.72
N ILE A 334 1.99 -15.91 -5.87
CA ILE A 334 3.26 -16.39 -6.38
C ILE A 334 2.92 -17.35 -7.53
N PRO A 335 3.49 -17.18 -8.74
CA PRO A 335 3.25 -18.10 -9.84
C PRO A 335 3.71 -19.53 -9.49
N THR A 336 2.91 -20.55 -9.75
CA THR A 336 3.27 -21.95 -9.45
C THR A 336 4.57 -22.39 -10.14
N SER A 337 4.93 -21.77 -11.26
CA SER A 337 6.18 -22.02 -12.00
C SER A 337 7.44 -21.61 -11.22
N THR A 338 7.34 -20.67 -10.27
CA THR A 338 8.50 -20.27 -9.44
C THR A 338 8.74 -21.18 -8.24
N LEU A 339 7.74 -21.96 -7.84
CA LEU A 339 7.83 -22.92 -6.73
C LEU A 339 8.38 -24.29 -7.16
N ARG A 340 8.40 -24.58 -8.46
CA ARG A 340 8.77 -25.88 -9.03
C ARG A 340 10.27 -25.99 -9.31
N ARG A 341 11.12 -25.73 -8.31
CA ARG A 341 12.53 -26.14 -8.28
C ARG A 341 12.75 -27.11 -7.11
N ARG A 342 12.21 -28.33 -7.23
CA ARG A 342 12.85 -29.49 -6.60
C ARG A 342 13.96 -29.93 -7.55
N PRO A 343 15.22 -30.09 -7.12
CA PRO A 343 16.24 -30.66 -7.98
C PRO A 343 15.76 -32.05 -8.41
N ALA A 344 15.72 -32.28 -9.72
CA ALA A 344 15.51 -33.61 -10.25
C ALA A 344 16.58 -34.52 -9.64
N LYS A 345 16.15 -35.60 -9.00
CA LYS A 345 17.05 -36.63 -8.48
C LYS A 345 17.90 -37.11 -9.68
N PRO A 346 19.25 -37.06 -9.63
CA PRO A 346 20.05 -37.49 -10.76
C PRO A 346 19.73 -38.95 -11.06
N GLN A 347 19.29 -39.25 -12.28
CA GLN A 347 19.30 -40.61 -12.80
C GLN A 347 20.75 -41.03 -12.87
N ILE A 348 21.14 -41.93 -11.96
CA ILE A 348 22.42 -42.61 -12.02
C ILE A 348 22.38 -43.46 -13.29
N ALA A 349 23.11 -43.02 -14.31
CA ALA A 349 23.41 -43.82 -15.48
C ALA A 349 24.28 -44.99 -15.02
N ALA A 350 23.73 -46.21 -15.08
CA ALA A 350 24.51 -47.42 -14.93
C ALA A 350 25.45 -47.53 -16.14
N SER A 351 26.71 -47.16 -15.92
CA SER A 351 27.82 -47.42 -16.84
C SER A 351 28.06 -48.92 -16.90
N ALA A 352 27.80 -49.51 -18.07
CA ALA A 352 28.25 -50.83 -18.42
C ALA A 352 29.76 -50.80 -18.66
N ASN A 353 30.52 -51.66 -17.98
CA ASN A 353 31.71 -52.27 -18.58
C ASN A 353 32.18 -53.51 -17.81
N GLY A 354 32.16 -54.64 -18.53
CA GLY A 354 33.27 -55.59 -18.57
C GLY A 354 33.33 -56.71 -17.53
N ALA A 355 32.91 -57.92 -17.93
CA ALA A 355 33.74 -59.13 -17.76
C ALA A 355 33.20 -60.30 -18.58
N HIS A 356 34.06 -60.74 -19.51
CA HIS A 356 34.24 -62.03 -20.15
C HIS A 356 33.35 -63.24 -19.78
N ARG A 357 32.97 -63.96 -20.86
CA ARG A 357 33.02 -65.42 -21.05
C ARG A 357 33.07 -66.27 -19.77
N PHE A 358 32.12 -67.18 -19.60
CA PHE A 358 32.35 -68.61 -19.83
C PHE A 358 31.04 -69.39 -19.81
N THR A 359 31.15 -70.56 -20.40
CA THR A 359 30.16 -71.46 -20.97
C THR A 359 29.41 -72.30 -19.94
N HIS A 360 28.31 -72.88 -20.43
CA HIS A 360 27.74 -74.20 -20.09
C HIS A 360 26.70 -74.34 -18.97
N ILE A 361 25.53 -74.88 -19.41
CA ILE A 361 24.76 -76.01 -18.83
C ILE A 361 24.09 -75.73 -17.47
N ARG A 362 22.89 -76.19 -17.12
CA ARG A 362 21.68 -76.82 -17.67
C ARG A 362 20.93 -77.23 -16.38
N GLN A 363 19.59 -77.31 -16.42
CA GLN A 363 18.72 -77.96 -15.40
C GLN A 363 18.58 -77.17 -14.08
N LEU A 364 17.39 -76.98 -13.52
CA LEU A 364 16.06 -77.57 -13.70
C LEU A 364 15.01 -76.53 -13.25
#